data_AF-A0A484LV94-F1
#
_entry.id   AF-A0A484LV94-F1
#
_cell.length_a   1.000
_cell.length_b   1.000
_cell.length_c   1.000
_cell.angle_alpha   90.00
_cell.angle_beta   90.00
_cell.angle_gamma   90.00
#
_symmetry.space_group_name_H-M   'P 1'
#
loop_
_entity.id
_entity.type
_entity.pdbx_description
1 polymer ?
#
loop_
_entity_poly.entity_id
_entity_poly.type
_entity_poly.pdbx_seq_one_letter_code
_entity_poly.pdbx_strand_id
1 'polypeptide(L)'
;MSNESQTMSHEELIASNTALKAHVEYLAKEVAKLTKMKLNELQGSDREEDVSYSGTMKSKATEGSDFKVDISTFEGKNDPDEFLEWLETVERVFDFKDVSDEKKVKIVALKFR
;
A
#
# COMPACT_ATOMS: atom_id res chain seq x y z
N MET A 1 -20.31 5.11 55.84
CA MET A 1 -19.54 5.20 54.57
C MET A 1 -20.32 6.14 53.67
N SER A 2 -20.09 7.45 53.79
CA SER A 2 -20.79 8.45 52.96
C SER A 2 -19.95 8.69 51.72
N ASN A 3 -20.45 8.29 50.56
CA ASN A 3 -19.88 8.68 49.28
C ASN A 3 -20.32 10.11 48.99
N GLU A 4 -19.51 11.09 49.38
CA GLU A 4 -19.66 12.45 48.86
C GLU A 4 -19.29 12.43 47.37
N SER A 5 -20.31 12.57 46.52
CA SER A 5 -20.08 12.86 45.12
C SER A 5 -19.49 14.27 45.05
N GLN A 6 -18.18 14.37 44.82
CA GLN A 6 -17.53 15.65 44.59
C GLN A 6 -18.11 16.29 43.33
N THR A 7 -18.94 17.33 43.51
CA THR A 7 -19.45 18.15 42.44
C THR A 7 -18.33 19.12 42.02
N MET A 8 -17.71 18.86 40.87
CA MET A 8 -16.70 19.74 40.28
C MET A 8 -17.27 21.15 40.11
N SER A 9 -16.53 22.17 40.53
CA SER A 9 -16.99 23.56 40.42
C SER A 9 -17.12 23.99 38.95
N HIS A 10 -17.92 25.02 38.67
CA HIS A 10 -18.12 25.53 37.32
C HIS A 10 -16.79 25.94 36.65
N GLU A 11 -15.86 26.50 37.41
CA GLU A 11 -14.54 26.92 36.94
C GLU A 11 -13.65 25.72 36.61
N GLU A 12 -13.63 24.69 37.45
CA GLU A 12 -12.92 23.43 37.18
C GLU A 12 -13.51 22.71 35.96
N LEU A 13 -14.83 22.78 35.76
CA LEU A 13 -15.50 22.24 34.58
C LEU A 13 -15.07 22.96 33.30
N ILE A 14 -14.92 24.29 33.33
CA ILE A 14 -14.42 25.09 32.20
C ILE A 14 -12.96 24.73 31.90
N ALA A 15 -12.13 24.63 32.94
CA ALA A 15 -10.72 24.27 32.78
C ALA A 15 -10.55 22.85 32.18
N SER A 16 -11.31 21.88 32.71
CA SER A 16 -11.31 20.50 32.22
C SER A 16 -11.76 20.40 30.76
N ASN A 17 -12.82 21.11 30.37
CA ASN A 17 -13.27 21.15 28.98
C ASN A 17 -12.25 21.81 28.05
N THR A 18 -11.56 22.85 28.52
CA THR A 18 -10.50 23.52 27.75
C THR A 18 -9.32 22.57 27.51
N ALA A 19 -8.90 21.85 28.55
CA ALA A 19 -7.84 20.85 28.45
C ALA A 19 -8.23 19.68 27.53
N LEU A 20 -9.46 19.18 27.65
CA LEU A 20 -9.99 18.12 26.79
C LEU A 20 -10.01 18.55 25.31
N LYS A 21 -10.43 19.79 25.05
CA LYS A 21 -10.43 20.36 23.69
C LYS A 21 -9.02 20.43 23.10
N ALA A 22 -8.03 20.82 23.90
CA ALA A 22 -6.63 20.84 23.47
C ALA A 22 -6.11 19.42 23.13
N HIS A 23 -6.47 18.41 23.93
CA HIS A 23 -6.11 17.01 23.66
C HIS A 23 -6.74 16.49 22.36
N VAL A 24 -8.01 16.80 22.11
CA VAL A 24 -8.70 16.44 20.86
C VAL A 24 -8.01 17.09 19.67
N GLU A 25 -7.63 18.37 19.77
CA GLU A 25 -6.91 19.07 18.71
C GLU A 25 -5.52 18.44 18.45
N TYR A 26 -4.80 18.07 19.50
CA TYR A 26 -3.52 17.37 19.36
C TYR A 26 -3.67 16.02 18.64
N LEU A 27 -4.65 15.21 19.05
CA LEU A 27 -4.95 13.94 18.39
C LEU A 27 -5.34 14.13 16.93
N ALA A 28 -6.14 15.15 16.62
CA ALA A 28 -6.52 15.47 15.24
C ALA A 28 -5.29 15.79 14.37
N LYS A 29 -4.30 16.51 14.91
CA LYS A 29 -3.04 16.81 14.21
C LYS A 29 -2.22 15.55 13.96
N GLU A 30 -2.12 14.66 14.95
CA GLU A 30 -1.39 13.39 14.80
C GLU A 30 -2.06 12.47 13.77
N VAL A 31 -3.40 12.38 13.77
CA VAL A 31 -4.15 11.63 12.75
C VAL A 31 -3.94 12.22 11.36
N ALA A 32 -3.96 13.55 11.21
CA ALA A 32 -3.71 14.20 9.93
C ALA A 32 -2.28 13.92 9.42
N LYS A 33 -1.28 13.96 10.30
CA LYS A 33 0.11 13.63 9.98
C LYS A 33 0.27 12.17 9.55
N LEU A 34 -0.33 11.25 10.29
CA LEU A 34 -0.32 9.83 9.95
C LEU A 34 -1.03 9.56 8.61
N THR A 35 -2.17 10.21 8.38
CA THR A 35 -2.91 10.13 7.11
C THR A 35 -2.07 10.61 5.94
N LYS A 36 -1.35 11.73 6.11
CA LYS A 36 -0.43 12.25 5.08
C LYS A 36 0.74 11.30 4.82
N MET A 37 1.33 10.73 5.87
CA MET A 37 2.38 9.71 5.71
C MET A 37 1.86 8.46 4.99
N LYS A 38 0.67 7.99 5.36
CA LYS A 38 0.03 6.83 4.73
C LYS A 38 -0.31 7.09 3.27
N LEU A 39 -0.78 8.30 2.95
CA LEU A 39 -1.06 8.71 1.58
C LEU A 39 0.22 8.76 0.74
N ASN A 40 1.32 9.29 1.29
CA ASN A 40 2.61 9.31 0.60
C ASN A 40 3.19 7.90 0.40
N GLU A 41 2.98 6.98 1.35
CA GLU A 41 3.35 5.56 1.22
C GLU A 41 2.56 4.86 0.10
N LEU A 42 1.27 5.18 -0.05
CA LEU A 42 0.41 4.64 -1.11
C LEU A 42 0.63 5.32 -2.47
N GLN A 43 1.00 6.60 -2.50
CA GLN A 43 1.32 7.36 -3.73
C GLN A 43 2.76 7.18 -4.21
N GLY A 44 3.51 6.23 -3.63
CA GLY A 44 4.67 5.65 -4.27
C GLY A 44 4.26 4.92 -5.55
N SER A 45 4.06 5.68 -6.63
CA SER A 45 3.66 5.28 -7.99
C SER A 45 2.16 5.43 -8.31
N ASP A 46 1.72 6.65 -8.64
CA ASP A 46 0.78 6.84 -9.75
C ASP A 46 1.09 8.17 -10.46
N ARG A 47 1.73 8.04 -11.63
CA ARG A 47 1.84 9.11 -12.61
C ARG A 47 0.61 8.95 -13.51
N GLU A 48 -0.35 9.83 -13.33
CA GLU A 48 -1.61 9.91 -14.08
C GLU A 48 -1.34 10.04 -15.60
N GLU A 49 -1.86 9.11 -16.41
CA GLU A 49 -2.22 9.40 -17.80
C GLU A 49 -3.73 9.15 -17.98
N ASP A 50 -4.47 10.26 -18.08
CA ASP A 50 -5.81 10.31 -18.63
C ASP A 50 -5.75 9.89 -20.10
N VAL A 51 -6.14 8.66 -20.40
CA VAL A 51 -6.41 8.25 -21.78
C VAL A 51 -7.71 7.47 -21.85
N SER A 52 -8.76 8.23 -22.18
CA SER A 52 -10.02 7.78 -22.75
C SER A 52 -9.84 6.55 -23.64
N TYR A 53 -10.42 5.40 -23.24
CA TYR A 53 -10.39 4.19 -24.04
C TYR A 53 -11.26 4.41 -25.29
N SER A 54 -10.63 4.78 -26.40
CA SER A 54 -11.21 4.66 -27.72
C SER A 54 -10.46 3.56 -28.45
N GLY A 55 -11.20 2.53 -28.85
CA GLY A 55 -10.64 1.27 -29.32
C GLY A 55 -9.72 1.44 -30.52
N THR A 56 -8.64 0.66 -30.54
CA THR A 56 -8.21 -0.11 -31.71
C THR A 56 -7.04 -0.99 -31.32
N MET A 57 -7.12 -2.24 -31.76
CA MET A 57 -6.06 -3.24 -31.61
C MET A 57 -4.76 -2.72 -32.23
N LYS A 58 -3.68 -2.59 -31.46
CA LYS A 58 -2.30 -2.52 -31.96
C LYS A 58 -1.29 -2.67 -30.81
N SER A 59 -0.37 -3.60 -31.02
CA SER A 59 0.84 -3.87 -30.25
C SER A 59 1.64 -2.61 -29.94
N LYS A 60 1.91 -2.32 -28.65
CA LYS A 60 3.03 -1.45 -28.27
C LYS A 60 3.40 -1.59 -26.79
N ALA A 61 4.71 -1.50 -26.57
CA ALA A 61 5.46 -1.59 -25.33
C ALA A 61 4.77 -0.97 -24.11
N THR A 62 4.80 -1.73 -23.01
CA THR A 62 4.56 -1.28 -21.64
C THR A 62 5.70 -0.36 -21.19
N GLU A 63 5.74 0.87 -21.71
CA GLU A 63 6.52 1.97 -21.14
C GLU A 63 5.60 2.75 -20.21
N GLY A 64 5.85 2.63 -18.91
CA GLY A 64 5.08 3.27 -17.85
C GLY A 64 5.54 2.92 -16.43
N SER A 65 6.47 1.98 -16.29
CA SER A 65 7.22 1.75 -15.06
C SER A 65 8.58 1.18 -15.48
N ASP A 66 9.68 1.75 -14.99
CA ASP A 66 11.06 1.23 -15.15
C ASP A 66 11.29 -0.17 -14.52
N PHE A 67 10.20 -0.87 -14.25
CA PHE A 67 10.13 -2.21 -13.71
C PHE A 67 10.28 -3.24 -14.85
N LYS A 68 11.45 -3.25 -15.50
CA LYS A 68 11.85 -4.37 -16.37
C LYS A 68 12.37 -5.49 -15.48
N VAL A 69 11.47 -6.31 -14.97
CA VAL A 69 11.86 -7.53 -14.28
C VAL A 69 12.01 -8.64 -15.31
N ASP A 70 13.27 -9.01 -15.52
CA ASP A 70 13.65 -10.07 -16.44
C ASP A 70 13.32 -11.42 -15.80
N ILE A 71 12.09 -11.88 -16.07
CA ILE A 71 11.58 -13.18 -15.63
C ILE A 71 11.39 -14.06 -16.85
N SER A 72 11.90 -15.28 -16.83
CA SER A 72 11.64 -16.27 -17.87
C SER A 72 10.16 -16.69 -17.87
N THR A 73 9.61 -17.04 -19.02
CA THR A 73 8.27 -17.65 -19.13
C THR A 73 8.37 -19.13 -18.74
N PHE A 74 7.43 -19.63 -17.94
CA PHE A 74 7.26 -21.05 -17.67
C PHE A 74 6.45 -21.69 -18.80
N GLU A 75 7.03 -22.67 -19.48
CA GLU A 75 6.41 -23.33 -20.64
C GLU A 75 5.37 -24.40 -20.27
N GLY A 76 5.07 -24.59 -18.98
CA GLY A 76 4.04 -25.54 -18.57
C GLY A 76 4.43 -26.99 -18.80
N LYS A 77 5.71 -27.34 -18.67
CA LYS A 77 6.14 -28.73 -18.77
C LYS A 77 5.62 -29.51 -17.57
N ASN A 78 5.32 -30.79 -17.77
CA ASN A 78 4.86 -31.71 -16.71
C ASN A 78 6.01 -32.18 -15.81
N ASP A 79 6.98 -31.30 -15.56
CA ASP A 79 8.17 -31.53 -14.74
C ASP A 79 8.09 -30.65 -13.48
N PRO A 80 7.80 -31.24 -12.31
CA PRO A 80 7.73 -30.51 -11.05
C PRO A 80 9.06 -29.85 -10.66
N ASP A 81 10.20 -30.45 -11.00
CA ASP A 81 11.51 -29.92 -10.63
C ASP A 81 11.82 -28.65 -11.42
N GLU A 82 11.47 -28.65 -12.72
CA GLU A 82 11.56 -27.45 -13.57
C GLU A 82 10.70 -26.29 -13.05
N PHE A 83 9.49 -26.58 -12.55
CA PHE A 83 8.63 -25.57 -11.94
C PHE A 83 9.28 -24.96 -10.68
N LEU A 84 9.89 -25.79 -9.83
CA LEU A 84 10.53 -25.34 -8.60
C LEU A 84 11.77 -24.48 -8.88
N GLU A 85 12.63 -24.90 -9.82
CA GLU A 85 13.80 -24.11 -10.22
C GLU A 85 13.40 -22.75 -10.82
N TRP A 86 12.34 -22.74 -11.63
CA TRP A 86 11.79 -21.51 -12.18
C TRP A 86 11.23 -20.61 -11.07
N LEU A 87 10.43 -21.17 -10.15
CA LEU A 87 9.82 -20.41 -9.06
C LEU A 87 10.89 -19.81 -8.14
N GLU A 88 11.93 -20.56 -7.79
CA GLU A 88 13.07 -20.08 -6.99
C GLU A 88 13.76 -18.88 -7.66
N THR A 89 13.96 -18.96 -8.98
CA THR A 89 14.57 -17.87 -9.76
C THR A 89 13.67 -16.63 -9.75
N VAL A 90 12.36 -16.81 -9.90
CA VAL A 90 11.36 -15.74 -9.84
C VAL A 90 11.33 -15.05 -8.48
N GLU A 91 11.31 -15.81 -7.39
CA GLU A 91 11.32 -15.28 -6.02
C GLU A 91 12.58 -14.45 -5.75
N ARG A 92 13.75 -14.97 -6.13
CA ARG A 92 15.03 -14.25 -5.98
C ARG A 92 15.04 -12.92 -6.73
N VAL A 93 14.46 -12.89 -7.93
CA VAL A 93 14.33 -11.67 -8.72
C VAL A 93 13.37 -10.67 -8.07
N PHE A 94 12.29 -11.15 -7.46
CA PHE A 94 11.36 -10.29 -6.72
C PHE A 94 11.96 -9.69 -5.47
N ASP A 95 12.73 -10.48 -4.71
CA ASP A 95 13.39 -10.00 -3.50
C ASP A 95 14.49 -8.97 -3.86
N PHE A 96 15.22 -9.19 -4.95
CA PHE A 96 16.21 -8.22 -5.42
C PHE A 96 15.62 -6.87 -5.87
N LYS A 97 14.36 -6.86 -6.31
CA LYS A 97 13.69 -5.67 -6.85
C LYS A 97 12.70 -5.04 -5.88
N ASP A 98 12.58 -5.56 -4.65
CA ASP A 98 11.59 -5.15 -3.63
C ASP A 98 10.16 -5.04 -4.21
N VAL A 99 9.73 -6.08 -4.93
CA VAL A 99 8.44 -6.10 -5.61
C VAL A 99 7.31 -6.28 -4.60
N SER A 100 6.25 -5.48 -4.67
CA SER A 100 5.06 -5.69 -3.82
C SER A 100 4.28 -6.94 -4.23
N ASP A 101 3.68 -7.63 -3.27
CA ASP A 101 2.96 -8.89 -3.50
C ASP A 101 1.85 -8.76 -4.56
N GLU A 102 1.13 -7.63 -4.58
CA GLU A 102 0.11 -7.35 -5.59
C GLU A 102 0.68 -7.36 -7.02
N LYS A 103 1.91 -6.85 -7.19
CA LYS A 103 2.62 -6.87 -8.47
C LYS A 103 3.15 -8.27 -8.78
N LYS A 104 3.73 -8.96 -7.78
CA LYS A 104 4.26 -10.34 -7.94
C LYS A 104 3.22 -11.26 -8.55
N VAL A 105 1.99 -11.28 -8.01
CA VAL A 105 0.89 -12.13 -8.52
C VAL A 105 0.56 -11.83 -9.98
N LYS A 106 0.41 -10.54 -10.35
CA LYS A 106 0.11 -10.12 -11.73
C LYS A 106 1.22 -10.54 -12.69
N ILE A 107 2.48 -10.38 -12.29
CA ILE A 107 3.64 -10.73 -13.12
C ILE A 107 3.72 -12.24 -13.31
N VAL A 108 3.60 -13.02 -12.23
CA VAL A 108 3.66 -14.49 -12.28
C VAL A 108 2.57 -15.04 -13.20
N ALA A 109 1.34 -14.54 -13.08
CA ALA A 109 0.23 -14.94 -13.95
C ALA A 109 0.51 -14.72 -15.45
N LEU A 110 1.23 -13.63 -15.80
CA LEU A 110 1.61 -13.32 -17.18
C LEU A 110 2.79 -14.16 -17.71
N LYS A 111 3.51 -14.87 -16.83
CA LYS A 111 4.70 -15.65 -17.18
C LYS A 111 4.39 -17.13 -17.38
N PHE A 112 3.14 -17.55 -17.24
CA PHE A 112 2.70 -18.86 -17.72
C PHE A 112 2.32 -18.79 -19.20
N ARG A 113 2.74 -19.79 -19.98
CA ARG A 113 2.35 -19.95 -21.38
C ARG A 113 1.02 -20.66 -21.54
#